data_AF-A0A9P5H6Y2-F1
#
_entry.id   AF-A0A9P5H6Y2-F1
#
_cell.length_a   1.000
_cell.length_b   1.000
_cell.length_c   1.000
_cell.angle_alpha   90.00
_cell.angle_beta   90.00
_cell.angle_gamma   90.00
#
_symmetry.space_group_name_H-M   'P 1'
#
loop_
_entity.id
_entity.type
_entity.pdbx_description
1 polymer ?
#
loop_
_entity_poly.entity_id
_entity_poly.type
_entity_poly.pdbx_seq_one_letter_code
_entity_poly.pdbx_strand_id
1 'polypeptide(L)'
;MRVAVALAALPVLAVQAVRIIQGNDDGWAELYVRSFHNALKASGHDVVLSGPAENKSGSGSSDEDPEARTKACQYDSCPVNSGVSGSNSTDPTLNWVNSYPVTAIRYGINTFGPKVWKGAEAELAVTGPNVGTNLWVQVPFSGTVGAACYAVDDAGIPAIAFSGASSGTLAWNTSPVPTRSLVYAELATILVNQIIDSGKPYLPESVFLNVNFPKVEGSCTKASDFKWVLTRINPGTFSSPDVEWCGDDRLPTETEVILGGGCHISVSIGDAADKTTMNDAKKQAQVLAKLKDILAPLSNPPTSTFCACRRSVGQVSQELQFPLTMAPIDRCLASMARLSLMQATRPAIPSIPRFLAPAAVQTRQASVVRIKKAKKKRTIPKDFKRFNLSKRDFPQFSLCEAMRVLRAVEVGQPPASVKYEVHINLKTARNGPVIRNSVRLPHPVQSDWQIAVVCPEGSEIAQQATAAGAVAVGEETLFEAIRQENINFDRLICHESSEKALNKAGLGKVLGPKGLMPSKRTRTVVADVVRSMRDSAGAADYRERQGVIRMAIGQLGYTPDQLKANIKVLLTKIKSEASEISEDVSKEVHEVILSTTHGPGLSLNGKLRDAEEELTPAALSSIM
;
A
#
# COMPACT_ATOMS: atom_id res chain seq x y z
N MET A 1 -73.31 -9.21 15.87
CA MET A 1 -72.05 -8.86 16.56
C MET A 1 -70.88 -9.51 15.84
N ARG A 2 -70.05 -8.73 15.15
CA ARG A 2 -68.73 -9.16 14.70
C ARG A 2 -67.76 -8.02 15.05
N VAL A 3 -66.88 -8.30 16.00
CA VAL A 3 -65.85 -7.40 16.52
C VAL A 3 -64.77 -7.28 15.45
N ALA A 4 -64.52 -6.07 14.96
CA ALA A 4 -63.38 -5.76 14.11
C ALA A 4 -62.19 -5.38 15.01
N VAL A 5 -61.12 -6.18 14.96
CA VAL A 5 -59.84 -5.89 15.60
C VAL A 5 -59.06 -4.96 14.68
N ALA A 6 -58.81 -3.73 15.12
CA ALA A 6 -57.93 -2.79 14.43
C ALA A 6 -56.48 -3.11 14.78
N LEU A 7 -55.69 -3.56 13.79
CA LEU A 7 -54.23 -3.63 13.90
C LEU A 7 -53.66 -2.22 13.70
N ALA A 8 -53.02 -1.67 14.72
CA ALA A 8 -52.26 -0.43 14.61
C ALA A 8 -50.98 -0.68 13.80
N ALA A 9 -50.86 -0.04 12.64
CA ALA A 9 -49.62 -0.03 11.86
C ALA A 9 -48.61 0.94 12.51
N LEU A 10 -47.50 0.39 13.00
CA LEU A 10 -46.33 1.18 13.38
C LEU A 10 -45.69 1.78 12.11
N PRO A 11 -45.20 3.04 12.15
CA PRO A 11 -44.54 3.64 11.00
C PRO A 11 -43.19 2.96 10.77
N VAL A 12 -43.07 2.21 9.67
CA VAL A 12 -41.77 1.74 9.17
C VAL A 12 -41.05 2.96 8.61
N LEU A 13 -39.98 3.40 9.27
CA LEU A 13 -39.02 4.34 8.68
C LEU A 13 -38.47 3.69 7.41
N ALA A 14 -38.85 4.21 6.24
CA ALA A 14 -38.34 3.74 4.97
C ALA A 14 -36.84 4.08 4.89
N VAL A 15 -35.98 3.07 5.12
CA VAL A 15 -34.55 3.18 4.83
C VAL A 15 -34.42 3.40 3.32
N GLN A 16 -33.87 4.55 2.94
CA GLN A 16 -33.64 4.87 1.53
C GLN A 16 -32.48 3.99 1.02
N ALA A 17 -32.78 2.94 0.26
CA ALA A 17 -31.78 2.08 -0.34
C ALA A 17 -30.88 2.92 -1.28
N VAL A 18 -29.58 2.98 -0.99
CA VAL A 18 -28.58 3.70 -1.80
C VAL A 18 -27.86 2.73 -2.72
N ARG A 19 -27.62 3.15 -3.98
CA ARG A 19 -26.80 2.38 -4.94
C ARG A 19 -25.32 2.62 -4.66
N ILE A 20 -24.65 1.62 -4.11
CA ILE A 20 -23.26 1.71 -3.68
C ILE A 20 -22.38 0.88 -4.62
N ILE A 21 -21.36 1.50 -5.21
CA ILE A 21 -20.29 0.76 -5.87
C ILE A 21 -19.16 0.47 -4.89
N GLN A 22 -18.80 -0.80 -4.76
CA GLN A 22 -17.76 -1.26 -3.85
C GLN A 22 -16.52 -1.69 -4.64
N GLY A 23 -15.35 -1.18 -4.28
CA GLY A 23 -14.04 -1.59 -4.80
C GLY A 23 -13.14 -2.17 -3.72
N ASN A 24 -11.98 -2.70 -4.11
CA ASN A 24 -10.92 -3.15 -3.19
C ASN A 24 -9.59 -3.27 -3.96
N ASP A 25 -8.46 -3.28 -3.27
CA ASP A 25 -7.15 -3.59 -3.86
C ASP A 25 -6.61 -4.98 -3.54
N ASP A 26 -7.02 -5.60 -2.42
CA ASP A 26 -6.64 -6.99 -2.11
C ASP A 26 -7.31 -8.05 -2.99
N GLY A 27 -8.16 -7.62 -3.93
CA GLY A 27 -8.90 -8.47 -4.85
C GLY A 27 -10.35 -8.67 -4.44
N TRP A 28 -11.15 -9.13 -5.41
CA TRP A 28 -12.58 -9.36 -5.23
C TRP A 28 -12.90 -10.57 -4.33
N ALA A 29 -11.94 -11.49 -4.17
CA ALA A 29 -12.11 -12.76 -3.46
C ALA A 29 -11.57 -12.72 -2.02
N GLU A 30 -11.16 -11.54 -1.53
CA GLU A 30 -10.76 -11.33 -0.15
C GLU A 30 -11.99 -11.30 0.79
N LEU A 31 -11.87 -11.90 1.98
CA LEU A 31 -13.02 -12.06 2.89
C LEU A 31 -13.50 -10.73 3.49
N TYR A 32 -12.60 -9.78 3.75
CA TYR A 32 -12.97 -8.48 4.32
C TYR A 32 -13.94 -7.71 3.43
N VAL A 33 -13.64 -7.63 2.13
CA VAL A 33 -14.53 -6.97 1.16
C VAL A 33 -15.86 -7.72 1.02
N ARG A 34 -15.88 -9.06 1.12
CA ARG A 34 -17.10 -9.87 1.07
C ARG A 34 -17.98 -9.69 2.31
N SER A 35 -17.36 -9.67 3.49
CA SER A 35 -18.07 -9.44 4.74
C SER A 35 -18.71 -8.06 4.75
N PHE A 36 -17.97 -7.05 4.27
CA PHE A 36 -18.51 -5.69 4.13
C PHE A 36 -19.62 -5.59 3.09
N HIS A 37 -19.48 -6.28 1.94
CA HIS A 37 -20.52 -6.36 0.92
C HIS A 37 -21.84 -6.90 1.50
N ASN A 38 -21.74 -8.01 2.24
CA ASN A 38 -22.88 -8.64 2.88
C ASN A 38 -23.50 -7.74 3.97
N ALA A 39 -22.67 -7.04 4.76
CA ALA A 39 -23.14 -6.12 5.79
C ALA A 39 -23.90 -4.92 5.20
N LEU A 40 -23.41 -4.33 4.10
CA LEU A 40 -24.11 -3.25 3.40
C LEU A 40 -25.43 -3.70 2.75
N LYS A 41 -25.46 -4.91 2.13
CA LYS A 41 -26.72 -5.48 1.61
C LYS A 41 -27.71 -5.75 2.75
N ALA A 42 -27.22 -6.26 3.89
CA ALA A 42 -28.04 -6.50 5.08
C ALA A 42 -28.57 -5.19 5.69
N SER A 43 -27.87 -4.07 5.54
CA SER A 43 -28.37 -2.74 5.94
C SER A 43 -29.34 -2.11 4.92
N GLY A 44 -29.74 -2.83 3.87
CA GLY A 44 -30.76 -2.40 2.92
C GLY A 44 -30.25 -1.63 1.71
N HIS A 45 -28.93 -1.62 1.45
CA HIS A 45 -28.35 -0.93 0.29
C HIS A 45 -28.23 -1.83 -0.93
N ASP A 46 -28.30 -1.23 -2.10
CA ASP A 46 -28.06 -1.90 -3.39
C ASP A 46 -26.57 -1.82 -3.72
N VAL A 47 -25.82 -2.88 -3.40
CA VAL A 47 -24.36 -2.87 -3.50
C VAL A 47 -23.89 -3.69 -4.69
N VAL A 48 -22.94 -3.17 -5.46
CA VAL A 48 -22.21 -3.92 -6.49
C VAL A 48 -20.71 -3.88 -6.19
N LEU A 49 -20.11 -5.04 -5.97
CA LEU A 49 -18.66 -5.20 -5.82
C LEU A 49 -18.02 -5.34 -7.21
N SER A 50 -16.96 -4.57 -7.45
CA SER A 50 -16.05 -4.70 -8.58
C SER A 50 -14.61 -4.57 -8.11
N GLY A 51 -13.93 -5.71 -7.96
CA GLY A 51 -12.55 -5.78 -7.49
C GLY A 51 -11.58 -6.35 -8.52
N PRO A 52 -10.26 -6.12 -8.36
CA PRO A 52 -9.24 -6.84 -9.08
C PRO A 52 -9.41 -8.35 -8.94
N ALA A 53 -9.07 -9.07 -10.00
CA ALA A 53 -9.15 -10.51 -10.03
C ALA A 53 -7.97 -11.19 -9.27
N GLU A 54 -6.92 -10.42 -8.96
CA GLU A 54 -5.78 -10.76 -8.10
C GLU A 54 -5.56 -9.66 -7.07
N ASN A 55 -4.82 -9.96 -5.99
CA ASN A 55 -4.35 -8.92 -5.08
C ASN A 55 -3.42 -7.94 -5.82
N LYS A 56 -3.74 -6.64 -5.73
CA LYS A 56 -3.02 -5.50 -6.33
C LYS A 56 -2.64 -4.44 -5.29
N SER A 57 -2.48 -4.82 -4.03
CA SER A 57 -2.05 -3.92 -2.96
C SER A 57 -0.69 -3.27 -3.29
N GLY A 58 -0.56 -1.99 -2.93
CA GLY A 58 0.62 -1.17 -3.27
C GLY A 58 0.67 -0.66 -4.72
N SER A 59 -0.40 -0.83 -5.51
CA SER A 59 -0.46 -0.33 -6.90
C SER A 59 -0.82 1.15 -7.05
N GLY A 60 -1.16 1.85 -5.96
CA GLY A 60 -1.53 3.27 -6.01
C GLY A 60 -2.70 3.54 -6.96
N SER A 61 -2.56 4.55 -7.83
CA SER A 61 -3.59 4.89 -8.84
C SER A 61 -3.33 4.26 -10.21
N SER A 62 -2.65 3.11 -10.27
CA SER A 62 -2.45 2.42 -11.56
C SER A 62 -3.80 2.07 -12.21
N ASP A 63 -3.88 2.31 -13.51
CA ASP A 63 -5.05 2.02 -14.35
C ASP A 63 -4.54 1.52 -15.70
N GLU A 64 -4.95 0.31 -16.08
CA GLU A 64 -4.60 -0.32 -17.35
C GLU A 64 -5.82 -1.07 -17.89
N ASP A 65 -5.95 -1.17 -19.20
CA ASP A 65 -7.02 -1.96 -19.79
C ASP A 65 -6.86 -3.45 -19.42
N PRO A 66 -7.96 -4.15 -19.07
CA PRO A 66 -7.85 -5.51 -18.56
C PRO A 66 -7.46 -6.49 -19.67
N GLU A 67 -6.52 -7.36 -19.36
CA GLU A 67 -6.02 -8.37 -20.29
C GLU A 67 -6.67 -9.74 -20.04
N ALA A 68 -6.57 -10.65 -21.01
CA ALA A 68 -7.09 -12.00 -20.87
C ALA A 68 -6.32 -12.75 -19.78
N ARG A 69 -7.05 -13.42 -18.89
CA ARG A 69 -6.44 -14.19 -17.80
C ARG A 69 -5.79 -15.48 -18.29
N THR A 70 -4.51 -15.64 -17.95
CA THR A 70 -3.74 -16.88 -18.14
C THR A 70 -3.65 -17.76 -16.87
N LYS A 71 -4.10 -17.23 -15.72
CA LYS A 71 -4.10 -17.91 -14.40
C LYS A 71 -5.49 -17.84 -13.77
N ALA A 72 -5.79 -18.76 -12.84
CA ALA A 72 -7.01 -18.72 -12.02
C ALA A 72 -6.99 -17.52 -11.07
N CYS A 73 -8.15 -16.97 -10.72
CA CYS A 73 -8.25 -15.84 -9.78
C CYS A 73 -7.66 -16.21 -8.41
N GLN A 74 -7.28 -15.18 -7.63
CA GLN A 74 -6.95 -15.32 -6.22
C GLN A 74 -7.94 -16.24 -5.50
N TYR A 75 -7.43 -17.20 -4.73
CA TYR A 75 -8.19 -18.26 -4.05
C TYR A 75 -8.99 -19.18 -4.97
N ASP A 76 -8.54 -19.37 -6.21
CA ASP A 76 -9.22 -20.14 -7.25
C ASP A 76 -10.68 -19.69 -7.46
N SER A 77 -10.96 -18.41 -7.17
CA SER A 77 -12.32 -17.86 -7.15
C SER A 77 -12.95 -17.73 -8.54
N CYS A 78 -12.15 -17.85 -9.59
CA CYS A 78 -12.57 -17.93 -10.98
C CYS A 78 -11.58 -18.81 -11.78
N PRO A 79 -12.05 -19.54 -12.81
CA PRO A 79 -11.18 -20.41 -13.60
C PRO A 79 -10.24 -19.61 -14.52
N VAL A 80 -9.19 -20.30 -14.99
CA VAL A 80 -8.31 -19.82 -16.07
C VAL A 80 -9.12 -19.54 -17.35
N ASN A 81 -8.66 -18.61 -18.19
CA ASN A 81 -9.28 -18.28 -19.47
C ASN A 81 -10.74 -17.81 -19.38
N SER A 82 -11.15 -17.24 -18.24
CA SER A 82 -12.50 -16.69 -18.01
C SER A 82 -12.73 -15.29 -18.61
N GLY A 83 -11.82 -14.82 -19.46
CA GLY A 83 -11.85 -13.50 -20.09
C GLY A 83 -11.09 -12.43 -19.32
N VAL A 84 -11.45 -11.17 -19.58
CA VAL A 84 -10.82 -9.98 -18.98
C VAL A 84 -11.55 -9.49 -17.72
N SER A 85 -12.82 -9.87 -17.57
CA SER A 85 -13.67 -9.55 -16.44
C SER A 85 -14.84 -10.54 -16.35
N GLY A 86 -15.48 -10.63 -15.18
CA GLY A 86 -16.61 -11.53 -14.99
C GLY A 86 -17.37 -11.29 -13.69
N SER A 87 -18.42 -12.09 -13.49
CA SER A 87 -19.31 -12.03 -12.32
C SER A 87 -19.37 -13.39 -11.65
N ASN A 88 -19.68 -13.43 -10.36
CA ASN A 88 -20.04 -14.67 -9.69
C ASN A 88 -21.32 -15.25 -10.32
N SER A 89 -21.36 -16.57 -10.48
CA SER A 89 -22.47 -17.27 -11.15
C SER A 89 -23.78 -17.23 -10.35
N THR A 90 -23.69 -17.12 -9.02
CA THR A 90 -24.84 -17.13 -8.11
C THR A 90 -25.25 -15.75 -7.64
N ASP A 91 -24.32 -14.79 -7.62
CA ASP A 91 -24.59 -13.40 -7.25
C ASP A 91 -24.00 -12.41 -8.26
N PRO A 92 -24.82 -11.81 -9.15
CA PRO A 92 -24.35 -10.88 -10.16
C PRO A 92 -23.83 -9.55 -9.58
N THR A 93 -24.03 -9.30 -8.28
CA THR A 93 -23.46 -8.12 -7.63
C THR A 93 -22.00 -8.29 -7.25
N LEU A 94 -21.42 -9.47 -7.44
CA LEU A 94 -20.03 -9.78 -7.11
C LEU A 94 -19.20 -9.94 -8.40
N ASN A 95 -18.40 -8.93 -8.74
CA ASN A 95 -17.70 -8.84 -10.02
C ASN A 95 -16.19 -8.70 -9.84
N TRP A 96 -15.46 -9.18 -10.86
CA TRP A 96 -14.01 -9.10 -10.92
C TRP A 96 -13.53 -8.55 -12.26
N VAL A 97 -12.38 -7.89 -12.24
CA VAL A 97 -11.69 -7.34 -13.42
C VAL A 97 -10.22 -7.71 -13.35
N ASN A 98 -9.66 -8.27 -14.42
CA ASN A 98 -8.25 -8.62 -14.48
C ASN A 98 -7.36 -7.40 -14.76
N SER A 99 -7.35 -6.44 -13.83
CA SER A 99 -6.52 -5.24 -13.88
C SER A 99 -6.32 -4.67 -12.47
N TYR A 100 -5.99 -3.39 -12.36
CA TYR A 100 -5.76 -2.64 -11.13
C TYR A 100 -7.04 -2.15 -10.46
N PRO A 101 -6.96 -1.70 -9.19
CA PRO A 101 -8.13 -1.27 -8.42
C PRO A 101 -8.91 -0.11 -9.06
N VAL A 102 -8.21 0.86 -9.65
CA VAL A 102 -8.84 1.99 -10.37
C VAL A 102 -9.62 1.49 -11.58
N THR A 103 -9.03 0.60 -12.38
CA THR A 103 -9.73 -0.03 -13.51
C THR A 103 -10.95 -0.81 -13.04
N ALA A 104 -10.82 -1.57 -11.96
CA ALA A 104 -11.90 -2.38 -11.42
C ALA A 104 -13.07 -1.52 -10.96
N ILE A 105 -12.84 -0.45 -10.19
CA ILE A 105 -13.94 0.42 -9.76
C ILE A 105 -14.56 1.18 -10.93
N ARG A 106 -13.77 1.58 -11.94
CA ARG A 106 -14.27 2.17 -13.19
C ARG A 106 -15.24 1.24 -13.93
N TYR A 107 -14.90 -0.05 -14.04
CA TYR A 107 -15.80 -1.05 -14.60
C TYR A 107 -17.06 -1.25 -13.73
N GLY A 108 -16.90 -1.15 -12.41
CA GLY A 108 -18.02 -1.11 -11.47
C GLY A 108 -19.00 0.01 -11.80
N ILE A 109 -18.50 1.23 -11.90
CA ILE A 109 -19.29 2.45 -12.15
C ILE A 109 -19.91 2.43 -13.56
N ASN A 110 -19.14 2.07 -14.58
CA ASN A 110 -19.55 2.25 -15.98
C ASN A 110 -20.24 1.02 -16.59
N THR A 111 -20.04 -0.17 -16.01
CA THR A 111 -20.48 -1.44 -16.63
C THR A 111 -21.34 -2.25 -15.69
N PHE A 112 -20.81 -2.68 -14.54
CA PHE A 112 -21.50 -3.66 -13.68
C PHE A 112 -22.68 -3.04 -12.92
N GLY A 113 -22.48 -1.88 -12.30
CA GLY A 113 -23.52 -1.14 -11.59
C GLY A 113 -24.72 -0.85 -12.50
N PRO A 114 -24.55 -0.16 -13.63
CA PRO A 114 -25.62 0.11 -14.58
C PRO A 114 -26.31 -1.16 -15.10
N LYS A 115 -25.57 -2.27 -15.26
CA LYS A 115 -26.18 -3.56 -15.66
C LYS A 115 -27.11 -4.11 -14.57
N VAL A 116 -26.72 -4.06 -13.31
CA VAL A 116 -27.53 -4.52 -12.16
C VAL A 116 -28.70 -3.57 -11.89
N TRP A 117 -28.46 -2.27 -11.95
CA TRP A 117 -29.44 -1.23 -11.62
C TRP A 117 -30.23 -0.70 -12.83
N LYS A 118 -30.24 -1.45 -13.94
CA LYS A 118 -31.03 -1.14 -15.16
C LYS A 118 -30.78 0.28 -15.69
N GLY A 119 -29.52 0.69 -15.71
CA GLY A 119 -29.06 1.99 -16.20
C GLY A 119 -28.99 3.09 -15.15
N ALA A 120 -29.43 2.85 -13.91
CA ALA A 120 -29.27 3.82 -12.84
C ALA A 120 -27.80 3.92 -12.38
N GLU A 121 -27.37 5.13 -12.04
CA GLU A 121 -25.99 5.44 -11.65
C GLU A 121 -25.72 5.16 -10.17
N ALA A 122 -24.46 4.87 -9.83
CA ALA A 122 -24.02 4.75 -8.45
C ALA A 122 -24.14 6.11 -7.75
N GLU A 123 -24.52 6.11 -6.47
CA GLU A 123 -24.68 7.33 -5.68
C GLU A 123 -23.56 7.54 -4.66
N LEU A 124 -22.88 6.45 -4.29
CA LEU A 124 -21.77 6.43 -3.35
C LEU A 124 -20.78 5.34 -3.78
N ALA A 125 -19.49 5.61 -3.64
CA ALA A 125 -18.43 4.63 -3.80
C ALA A 125 -17.80 4.30 -2.44
N VAL A 126 -17.49 3.04 -2.21
CA VAL A 126 -16.72 2.59 -1.05
C VAL A 126 -15.61 1.66 -1.50
N THR A 127 -14.43 1.75 -0.89
CA THR A 127 -13.30 0.88 -1.21
C THR A 127 -12.75 0.21 0.05
N GLY A 128 -12.35 -1.05 -0.05
CA GLY A 128 -11.91 -1.86 1.09
C GLY A 128 -13.07 -2.52 1.86
N PRO A 129 -12.89 -2.87 3.16
CA PRO A 129 -11.66 -2.74 3.92
C PRO A 129 -10.53 -3.58 3.35
N ASN A 130 -9.37 -2.97 3.11
CA ASN A 130 -8.17 -3.68 2.71
C ASN A 130 -7.28 -4.04 3.92
N VAL A 131 -6.39 -5.01 3.73
CA VAL A 131 -5.39 -5.47 4.69
C VAL A 131 -4.23 -4.50 4.72
N GLY A 132 -3.96 -3.96 5.91
CA GLY A 132 -2.96 -2.92 6.12
C GLY A 132 -3.58 -1.54 6.27
N THR A 133 -2.90 -0.69 7.03
CA THR A 133 -3.31 0.70 7.24
C THR A 133 -2.78 1.58 6.11
N ASN A 134 -3.55 2.57 5.68
CA ASN A 134 -3.12 3.58 4.72
C ASN A 134 -2.86 4.90 5.46
N LEU A 135 -1.63 5.04 6.01
CA LEU A 135 -1.23 6.19 6.83
C LEU A 135 -0.22 7.10 6.11
N TRP A 136 -0.48 8.39 6.13
CA TRP A 136 0.42 9.46 5.68
C TRP A 136 1.11 9.17 4.33
N VAL A 137 2.42 8.87 4.33
CA VAL A 137 3.22 8.60 3.12
C VAL A 137 2.78 7.35 2.35
N GLN A 138 1.96 6.49 2.95
CA GLN A 138 1.43 5.28 2.31
C GLN A 138 0.20 5.57 1.45
N VAL A 139 -0.58 6.61 1.79
CA VAL A 139 -1.84 6.97 1.11
C VAL A 139 -1.66 7.13 -0.41
N PRO A 140 -0.60 7.76 -0.94
CA PRO A 140 -0.41 7.87 -2.40
C PRO A 140 -0.27 6.52 -3.12
N PHE A 141 0.25 5.51 -2.43
CA PHE A 141 0.53 4.16 -2.96
C PHE A 141 -0.60 3.15 -2.67
N SER A 142 -1.64 3.56 -1.94
CA SER A 142 -2.80 2.72 -1.69
C SER A 142 -3.67 2.58 -2.94
N GLY A 143 -3.95 1.33 -3.32
CA GLY A 143 -4.88 1.01 -4.40
C GLY A 143 -6.32 1.31 -4.00
N THR A 144 -6.65 1.00 -2.74
CA THR A 144 -7.95 1.29 -2.13
C THR A 144 -8.25 2.80 -2.11
N VAL A 145 -7.28 3.64 -1.71
CA VAL A 145 -7.43 5.11 -1.80
C VAL A 145 -7.43 5.58 -3.26
N GLY A 146 -6.56 5.03 -4.11
CA GLY A 146 -6.52 5.38 -5.54
C GLY A 146 -7.86 5.18 -6.24
N ALA A 147 -8.56 4.08 -5.95
CA ALA A 147 -9.89 3.80 -6.48
C ALA A 147 -10.96 4.76 -5.93
N ALA A 148 -10.90 5.15 -4.66
CA ALA A 148 -11.80 6.15 -4.09
C ALA A 148 -11.60 7.54 -4.72
N CYS A 149 -10.34 7.96 -4.90
CA CYS A 149 -10.03 9.24 -5.57
C CYS A 149 -10.52 9.27 -7.01
N TYR A 150 -10.38 8.16 -7.77
CA TYR A 150 -10.95 8.05 -9.11
C TYR A 150 -12.47 8.23 -9.11
N ALA A 151 -13.17 7.61 -8.16
CA ALA A 151 -14.63 7.78 -8.06
C ALA A 151 -15.02 9.25 -7.83
N VAL A 152 -14.26 9.98 -7.01
CA VAL A 152 -14.53 11.40 -6.71
C VAL A 152 -14.16 12.32 -7.88
N ASP A 153 -12.91 12.26 -8.36
CA ASP A 153 -12.39 13.26 -9.32
C ASP A 153 -12.77 12.96 -10.77
N ASP A 154 -12.80 11.69 -11.16
CA ASP A 154 -13.07 11.30 -12.55
C ASP A 154 -14.55 10.98 -12.78
N ALA A 155 -15.22 10.37 -11.79
CA ALA A 155 -16.63 9.97 -11.91
C ALA A 155 -17.63 10.88 -11.18
N GLY A 156 -17.17 11.81 -10.33
CA GLY A 156 -18.05 12.73 -9.60
C GLY A 156 -18.92 12.06 -8.52
N ILE A 157 -18.50 10.87 -8.03
CA ILE A 157 -19.23 10.07 -7.05
C ILE A 157 -18.52 10.20 -5.69
N PRO A 158 -19.21 10.59 -4.61
CA PRO A 158 -18.60 10.69 -3.28
C PRO A 158 -18.04 9.32 -2.84
N ALA A 159 -16.86 9.30 -2.21
CA ALA A 159 -16.18 8.06 -1.90
C ALA A 159 -15.57 7.96 -0.49
N ILE A 160 -15.54 6.73 0.05
CA ILE A 160 -14.91 6.39 1.33
C ILE A 160 -13.95 5.22 1.12
N ALA A 161 -12.72 5.36 1.60
CA ALA A 161 -11.69 4.33 1.58
C ALA A 161 -11.48 3.74 2.98
N PHE A 162 -11.55 2.42 3.11
CA PHE A 162 -11.43 1.70 4.37
C PHE A 162 -10.19 0.80 4.39
N SER A 163 -9.45 0.83 5.50
CA SER A 163 -8.19 0.09 5.68
C SER A 163 -8.13 -0.50 7.09
N GLY A 164 -7.61 -1.72 7.23
CA GLY A 164 -7.60 -2.44 8.51
C GLY A 164 -6.21 -2.91 8.94
N ALA A 165 -5.79 -2.59 10.17
CA ALA A 165 -4.48 -2.95 10.69
C ALA A 165 -4.30 -4.46 11.01
N SER A 166 -5.39 -5.24 11.06
CA SER A 166 -5.33 -6.68 11.32
C SER A 166 -4.63 -7.41 10.16
N SER A 167 -3.58 -8.17 10.47
CA SER A 167 -2.71 -8.79 9.47
C SER A 167 -3.30 -10.06 8.84
N GLY A 168 -2.84 -10.38 7.63
CA GLY A 168 -3.15 -11.64 6.94
C GLY A 168 -4.42 -11.57 6.10
N THR A 169 -4.35 -12.21 4.94
CA THR A 169 -5.42 -12.30 3.96
C THR A 169 -6.26 -13.55 4.20
N LEU A 170 -7.54 -13.51 3.81
CA LEU A 170 -8.52 -14.55 4.05
C LEU A 170 -9.31 -14.82 2.78
N ALA A 171 -9.42 -16.09 2.39
CA ALA A 171 -10.24 -16.49 1.26
C ALA A 171 -11.73 -16.21 1.53
N TRP A 172 -12.47 -15.78 0.50
CA TRP A 172 -13.91 -15.49 0.57
C TRP A 172 -14.79 -16.62 1.14
N ASN A 173 -14.33 -17.88 1.04
CA ASN A 173 -15.03 -19.07 1.51
C ASN A 173 -14.54 -19.56 2.89
N THR A 174 -13.71 -18.77 3.59
CA THR A 174 -13.25 -19.09 4.95
C THR A 174 -14.45 -19.22 5.89
N SER A 175 -14.56 -20.37 6.56
CA SER A 175 -15.62 -20.68 7.51
C SER A 175 -15.04 -21.39 8.76
N PRO A 176 -15.40 -20.97 9.99
CA PRO A 176 -16.25 -19.82 10.31
C PRO A 176 -15.59 -18.48 9.95
N VAL A 177 -16.40 -17.46 9.68
CA VAL A 177 -15.89 -16.11 9.36
C VAL A 177 -15.19 -15.54 10.60
N PRO A 178 -13.90 -15.15 10.52
CA PRO A 178 -13.16 -14.62 11.67
C PRO A 178 -13.75 -13.30 12.18
N THR A 179 -13.77 -13.12 13.51
CA THR A 179 -14.34 -11.93 14.18
C THR A 179 -13.81 -10.61 13.63
N ARG A 180 -12.51 -10.53 13.34
CA ARG A 180 -11.88 -9.33 12.76
C ARG A 180 -12.54 -8.88 11.43
N SER A 181 -12.98 -9.83 10.61
CA SER A 181 -13.67 -9.56 9.34
C SER A 181 -15.06 -8.98 9.57
N LEU A 182 -15.79 -9.56 10.53
CA LEU A 182 -17.14 -9.13 10.90
C LEU A 182 -17.13 -7.74 11.55
N VAL A 183 -16.17 -7.48 12.44
CA VAL A 183 -16.04 -6.19 13.12
C VAL A 183 -15.68 -5.08 12.14
N TYR A 184 -14.75 -5.30 11.21
CA TYR A 184 -14.45 -4.30 10.18
C TYR A 184 -15.63 -4.04 9.24
N ALA A 185 -16.38 -5.09 8.87
CA ALA A 185 -17.60 -4.92 8.09
C ALA A 185 -18.65 -4.09 8.84
N GLU A 186 -18.89 -4.39 10.11
CA GLU A 186 -19.84 -3.66 10.96
C GLU A 186 -19.44 -2.20 11.12
N LEU A 187 -18.18 -1.91 11.46
CA LEU A 187 -17.68 -0.55 11.61
C LEU A 187 -17.80 0.24 10.30
N ALA A 188 -17.37 -0.33 9.17
CA ALA A 188 -17.48 0.32 7.87
C ALA A 188 -18.94 0.63 7.51
N THR A 189 -19.88 -0.30 7.78
CA THR A 189 -21.31 -0.10 7.57
C THR A 189 -21.89 0.99 8.47
N ILE A 190 -21.46 1.10 9.74
CA ILE A 190 -21.86 2.19 10.64
C ILE A 190 -21.52 3.55 10.04
N LEU A 191 -20.29 3.73 9.53
CA LEU A 191 -19.87 5.01 8.95
C LEU A 191 -20.63 5.32 7.65
N VAL A 192 -20.82 4.32 6.78
CA VAL A 192 -21.58 4.50 5.53
C VAL A 192 -23.02 4.92 5.82
N ASN A 193 -23.68 4.26 6.77
CA ASN A 193 -25.04 4.61 7.17
C ASN A 193 -25.10 6.01 7.78
N GLN A 194 -24.16 6.38 8.65
CA GLN A 194 -24.07 7.74 9.21
C GLN A 194 -23.99 8.81 8.11
N ILE A 195 -23.19 8.57 7.06
CA ILE A 195 -23.07 9.50 5.93
C ILE A 195 -24.35 9.56 5.11
N ILE A 196 -24.99 8.42 4.83
CA ILE A 196 -26.24 8.35 4.07
C ILE A 196 -27.38 9.04 4.84
N ASP A 197 -27.53 8.74 6.13
CA ASP A 197 -28.55 9.29 7.02
C ASP A 197 -28.40 10.81 7.20
N SER A 198 -27.17 11.33 7.06
CA SER A 198 -26.89 12.77 7.06
C SER A 198 -27.40 13.51 5.81
N GLY A 199 -27.89 12.79 4.79
CA GLY A 199 -28.48 13.33 3.57
C GLY A 199 -27.49 13.79 2.50
N LYS A 200 -28.03 14.08 1.30
CA LYS A 200 -27.26 14.56 0.14
C LYS A 200 -26.94 16.07 0.23
N PRO A 201 -25.80 16.53 -0.35
CA PRO A 201 -24.71 15.71 -0.88
C PRO A 201 -24.03 14.91 0.24
N TYR A 202 -23.66 13.65 -0.05
CA TYR A 202 -23.12 12.75 0.97
C TYR A 202 -21.76 13.24 1.49
N LEU A 203 -20.90 13.70 0.59
CA LEU A 203 -19.62 14.38 0.88
C LEU A 203 -19.46 15.61 -0.02
N PRO A 204 -18.67 16.61 0.38
CA PRO A 204 -18.34 17.75 -0.47
C PRO A 204 -17.57 17.33 -1.74
N GLU A 205 -17.62 18.15 -2.79
CA GLU A 205 -16.83 17.92 -4.01
C GLU A 205 -15.32 17.84 -3.73
N SER A 206 -14.63 16.97 -4.46
CA SER A 206 -13.18 16.67 -4.30
C SER A 206 -12.78 16.11 -2.93
N VAL A 207 -13.74 15.77 -2.06
CA VAL A 207 -13.47 15.16 -0.76
C VAL A 207 -13.69 13.66 -0.83
N PHE A 208 -12.72 12.90 -0.30
CA PHE A 208 -12.90 11.50 0.08
C PHE A 208 -12.59 11.32 1.56
N LEU A 209 -13.10 10.26 2.19
CA LEU A 209 -12.73 9.90 3.56
C LEU A 209 -11.70 8.75 3.53
N ASN A 210 -10.56 8.93 4.21
CA ASN A 210 -9.59 7.86 4.47
C ASN A 210 -9.80 7.33 5.88
N VAL A 211 -10.24 6.08 5.99
CA VAL A 211 -10.62 5.45 7.27
C VAL A 211 -9.64 4.32 7.58
N ASN A 212 -9.04 4.37 8.77
CA ASN A 212 -8.18 3.29 9.24
C ASN A 212 -8.72 2.69 10.53
N PHE A 213 -8.91 1.38 10.53
CA PHE A 213 -9.27 0.61 11.71
C PHE A 213 -8.01 0.06 12.40
N PRO A 214 -7.91 0.15 13.73
CA PRO A 214 -6.83 -0.51 14.46
C PRO A 214 -7.07 -2.02 14.46
N LYS A 215 -6.14 -2.79 15.03
CA LYS A 215 -6.24 -4.25 15.06
C LYS A 215 -7.45 -4.69 15.90
N VAL A 216 -8.15 -5.73 15.45
CA VAL A 216 -9.22 -6.37 16.22
C VAL A 216 -8.60 -7.46 17.08
N GLU A 217 -8.04 -7.05 18.22
CA GLU A 217 -7.36 -7.91 19.17
C GLU A 217 -7.45 -7.33 20.60
N GLY A 218 -7.09 -8.14 21.60
CA GLY A 218 -7.10 -7.70 23.00
C GLY A 218 -8.48 -7.25 23.46
N SER A 219 -8.60 -5.98 23.88
CA SER A 219 -9.85 -5.38 24.32
C SER A 219 -10.72 -4.83 23.18
N CYS A 220 -10.22 -4.78 21.94
CA CYS A 220 -10.94 -4.24 20.79
C CYS A 220 -11.55 -5.38 19.97
N THR A 221 -12.69 -5.92 20.42
CA THR A 221 -13.26 -7.17 19.85
C THR A 221 -14.66 -7.01 19.29
N LYS A 222 -15.34 -5.91 19.62
CA LYS A 222 -16.70 -5.58 19.16
C LYS A 222 -16.71 -4.17 18.61
N ALA A 223 -17.60 -3.86 17.67
CA ALA A 223 -17.70 -2.51 17.10
C ALA A 223 -17.92 -1.42 18.16
N SER A 224 -18.67 -1.73 19.24
CA SER A 224 -18.90 -0.83 20.38
C SER A 224 -17.64 -0.43 21.16
N ASP A 225 -16.56 -1.20 21.04
CA ASP A 225 -15.31 -0.93 21.75
C ASP A 225 -14.54 0.21 21.09
N PHE A 226 -14.85 0.53 19.83
CA PHE A 226 -14.10 1.49 19.02
C PHE A 226 -14.67 2.91 19.12
N LYS A 227 -13.77 3.88 19.11
CA LYS A 227 -14.06 5.32 19.14
C LYS A 227 -13.62 5.97 17.83
N TRP A 228 -14.49 6.76 17.23
CA TRP A 228 -14.22 7.46 15.98
C TRP A 228 -13.53 8.79 16.26
N VAL A 229 -12.37 9.02 15.65
CA VAL A 229 -11.60 10.26 15.79
C VAL A 229 -11.51 10.93 14.43
N LEU A 230 -11.88 12.21 14.36
CA LEU A 230 -11.71 13.00 13.15
C LEU A 230 -10.24 13.39 13.04
N THR A 231 -9.62 13.08 11.90
CA THR A 231 -8.17 13.20 11.73
C THR A 231 -7.81 13.92 10.43
N ARG A 232 -6.51 14.11 10.26
CA ARG A 232 -5.87 14.54 9.01
C ARG A 232 -4.83 13.52 8.53
N ILE A 233 -4.55 13.52 7.23
CA ILE A 233 -3.62 12.57 6.60
C ILE A 233 -2.16 12.94 6.84
N ASN A 234 -1.80 14.21 6.62
CA ASN A 234 -0.43 14.71 6.69
C ASN A 234 -0.31 15.80 7.78
N PRO A 235 0.85 16.01 8.44
CA PRO A 235 0.97 16.85 9.65
C PRO A 235 0.58 18.34 9.56
N GLY A 236 0.38 18.89 8.36
CA GLY A 236 -0.15 20.25 8.21
C GLY A 236 0.78 21.41 8.53
N THR A 237 2.08 21.17 8.62
CA THR A 237 3.10 22.20 8.91
C THR A 237 3.08 23.42 7.97
N PHE A 238 2.51 23.28 6.77
CA PHE A 238 2.39 24.37 5.79
C PHE A 238 0.94 24.59 5.30
N SER A 239 -0.06 24.05 6.00
CA SER A 239 -1.48 24.22 5.65
C SER A 239 -2.17 25.25 6.56
N SER A 240 -3.24 25.86 6.05
CA SER A 240 -4.16 26.67 6.87
C SER A 240 -4.73 25.88 8.06
N PRO A 241 -5.29 26.56 9.08
CA PRO A 241 -6.03 25.90 10.17
C PRO A 241 -7.11 24.94 9.63
N ASP A 242 -7.29 23.83 10.35
CA ASP A 242 -8.38 22.90 10.10
C ASP A 242 -9.69 23.45 10.70
N VAL A 243 -10.79 22.71 10.52
CA VAL A 243 -12.03 22.95 11.24
C VAL A 243 -11.79 22.86 12.75
N GLU A 244 -12.34 23.82 13.48
CA GLU A 244 -12.30 23.81 14.93
C GLU A 244 -13.10 22.62 15.48
N TRP A 245 -12.46 21.78 16.28
CA TRP A 245 -13.08 20.63 16.92
C TRP A 245 -12.51 20.43 18.32
N CYS A 246 -13.41 20.40 19.32
CA CYS A 246 -13.06 20.29 20.73
C CYS A 246 -12.02 21.31 21.24
N GLY A 247 -12.05 22.54 20.70
CA GLY A 247 -11.21 23.66 21.15
C GLY A 247 -9.86 23.77 20.45
N ASP A 248 -9.56 22.88 19.51
CA ASP A 248 -8.35 22.93 18.67
C ASP A 248 -8.71 23.21 17.21
N ASP A 249 -7.87 23.96 16.52
CA ASP A 249 -7.97 24.27 15.08
C ASP A 249 -7.01 23.41 14.23
N ARG A 250 -6.48 22.34 14.83
CA ARG A 250 -5.58 21.38 14.19
C ARG A 250 -6.00 19.97 14.58
N LEU A 251 -6.50 19.22 13.61
CA LEU A 251 -6.90 17.84 13.83
C LEU A 251 -5.67 16.96 14.07
N PRO A 252 -5.76 15.91 14.94
CA PRO A 252 -4.68 14.95 15.12
C PRO A 252 -4.41 14.18 13.82
N THR A 253 -3.18 13.73 13.63
CA THR A 253 -2.86 12.92 12.45
C THR A 253 -3.40 11.50 12.58
N GLU A 254 -3.79 10.87 11.47
CA GLU A 254 -4.17 9.45 11.47
C GLU A 254 -3.06 8.54 12.00
N THR A 255 -1.80 8.94 11.81
CA THR A 255 -0.63 8.25 12.35
C THR A 255 -0.62 8.30 13.88
N GLU A 256 -0.85 9.46 14.49
CA GLU A 256 -0.94 9.61 15.95
C GLU A 256 -2.06 8.74 16.53
N VAL A 257 -3.23 8.73 15.88
CA VAL A 257 -4.39 7.98 16.37
C VAL A 257 -4.18 6.47 16.26
N ILE A 258 -3.69 5.98 15.12
CA ILE A 258 -3.55 4.54 14.88
C ILE A 258 -2.32 3.95 15.56
N LEU A 259 -1.20 4.69 15.62
CA LEU A 259 0.01 4.22 16.30
C LEU A 259 0.00 4.53 17.81
N GLY A 260 -0.84 5.47 18.27
CA GLY A 260 -1.01 5.77 19.69
C GLY A 260 -1.70 4.66 20.50
N GLY A 261 -2.27 3.67 19.82
CA GLY A 261 -2.88 2.49 20.43
C GLY A 261 -4.33 2.70 20.91
N GLY A 262 -4.89 1.64 21.50
CA GLY A 262 -6.29 1.58 21.89
C GLY A 262 -7.24 1.35 20.71
N CYS A 263 -8.54 1.38 20.98
CA CYS A 263 -9.58 1.11 20.00
C CYS A 263 -10.02 2.40 19.28
N HIS A 264 -9.08 3.16 18.71
CA HIS A 264 -9.39 4.41 18.01
C HIS A 264 -9.35 4.24 16.49
N ILE A 265 -10.43 4.64 15.83
CA ILE A 265 -10.55 4.65 14.37
C ILE A 265 -10.23 6.05 13.89
N SER A 266 -9.33 6.18 12.92
CA SER A 266 -9.08 7.47 12.28
C SER A 266 -10.01 7.66 11.09
N VAL A 267 -10.61 8.84 10.98
CA VAL A 267 -11.41 9.28 9.83
C VAL A 267 -10.80 10.58 9.30
N SER A 268 -9.95 10.45 8.30
CA SER A 268 -9.24 11.60 7.72
C SER A 268 -10.00 12.18 6.54
N ILE A 269 -10.08 13.52 6.50
CA ILE A 269 -10.71 14.26 5.39
C ILE A 269 -9.65 14.48 4.30
N GLY A 270 -9.72 13.70 3.24
CA GLY A 270 -8.75 13.71 2.13
C GLY A 270 -9.21 14.56 0.94
N ASP A 271 -8.24 15.15 0.23
CA ASP A 271 -8.42 15.76 -1.08
C ASP A 271 -8.13 14.73 -2.17
N ALA A 272 -9.12 14.45 -3.02
CA ALA A 272 -9.00 13.44 -4.07
C ALA A 272 -7.92 13.79 -5.12
N ALA A 273 -7.61 15.07 -5.30
CA ALA A 273 -6.69 15.54 -6.34
C ALA A 273 -5.22 15.24 -6.05
N ASP A 274 -4.83 15.26 -4.77
CA ASP A 274 -3.45 15.04 -4.35
C ASP A 274 -3.27 13.98 -3.25
N LYS A 275 -4.37 13.42 -2.74
CA LYS A 275 -4.42 12.40 -1.69
C LYS A 275 -3.86 12.86 -0.35
N THR A 276 -3.76 14.17 -0.13
CA THR A 276 -3.40 14.78 1.15
C THR A 276 -4.65 15.24 1.90
N THR A 277 -4.47 15.91 3.03
CA THR A 277 -5.60 16.47 3.80
C THR A 277 -6.28 17.57 3.00
N MET A 278 -7.62 17.56 2.97
CA MET A 278 -8.42 18.64 2.40
C MET A 278 -8.17 19.95 3.16
N ASN A 279 -7.43 20.89 2.58
CA ASN A 279 -7.04 22.16 3.23
C ASN A 279 -8.10 23.27 3.02
N ASP A 280 -9.38 22.91 3.12
CA ASP A 280 -10.52 23.84 3.08
C ASP A 280 -11.39 23.60 4.32
N ALA A 281 -11.26 24.50 5.31
CA ALA A 281 -11.98 24.42 6.58
C ALA A 281 -13.51 24.40 6.41
N LYS A 282 -14.07 24.99 5.34
CA LYS A 282 -15.52 24.94 5.09
C LYS A 282 -15.96 23.55 4.65
N LYS A 283 -15.17 22.89 3.79
CA LYS A 283 -15.43 21.50 3.40
C LYS A 283 -15.23 20.56 4.58
N GLN A 284 -14.20 20.79 5.39
CA GLN A 284 -13.97 20.02 6.61
C GLN A 284 -15.15 20.18 7.61
N ALA A 285 -15.68 21.39 7.79
CA ALA A 285 -16.85 21.65 8.64
C ALA A 285 -18.12 20.94 8.15
N GLN A 286 -18.32 20.84 6.82
CA GLN A 286 -19.43 20.07 6.26
C GLN A 286 -19.32 18.58 6.61
N VAL A 287 -18.12 18.00 6.53
CA VAL A 287 -17.89 16.60 6.93
C VAL A 287 -18.06 16.43 8.43
N LEU A 288 -17.51 17.32 9.25
CA LEU A 288 -17.65 17.30 10.71
C LEU A 288 -19.14 17.33 11.11
N ALA A 289 -19.94 18.20 10.49
CA ALA A 289 -21.37 18.30 10.79
C ALA A 289 -22.13 17.00 10.54
N LYS A 290 -21.69 16.19 9.56
CA LYS A 290 -22.28 14.89 9.23
C LYS A 290 -21.83 13.77 10.18
N LEU A 291 -20.63 13.87 10.74
CA LEU A 291 -20.03 12.82 11.56
C LEU A 291 -20.09 13.07 13.08
N LYS A 292 -20.39 14.30 13.51
CA LYS A 292 -20.32 14.73 14.92
C LYS A 292 -21.01 13.80 15.93
N ASP A 293 -22.06 13.07 15.54
CA ASP A 293 -22.85 12.22 16.44
C ASP A 293 -22.18 10.88 16.77
N ILE A 294 -21.18 10.49 15.98
CA ILE A 294 -20.37 9.27 16.20
C ILE A 294 -18.93 9.58 16.65
N LEU A 295 -18.46 10.83 16.46
CA LEU A 295 -17.11 11.25 16.80
C LEU A 295 -16.89 11.38 18.31
N ALA A 296 -15.68 11.03 18.75
CA ALA A 296 -15.18 11.21 20.10
C ALA A 296 -13.91 12.09 20.07
N PRO A 297 -13.68 12.94 21.09
CA PRO A 297 -12.41 13.64 21.26
C PRO A 297 -11.27 12.65 21.58
N LEU A 298 -10.06 12.98 21.11
CA LEU A 298 -8.85 12.26 21.50
C LEU A 298 -8.40 12.78 22.89
N SER A 299 -8.44 11.95 23.93
CA SER A 299 -8.09 12.38 25.29
C SER A 299 -6.59 12.20 25.60
N ASN A 300 -5.83 13.29 25.81
CA ASN A 300 -4.84 13.54 26.90
C ASN A 300 -3.89 14.73 26.60
N PRO A 301 -3.47 15.59 27.57
CA PRO A 301 -3.65 15.55 29.05
C PRO A 301 -4.78 16.49 29.57
N PRO A 302 -5.04 16.61 30.89
CA PRO A 302 -6.25 17.23 31.43
C PRO A 302 -6.07 18.74 31.68
N THR A 303 -6.45 19.59 30.73
CA THR A 303 -6.57 21.04 31.00
C THR A 303 -7.72 21.77 30.31
N SER A 304 -8.62 21.11 29.57
CA SER A 304 -9.87 21.75 29.16
C SER A 304 -11.06 20.82 29.33
N THR A 305 -11.78 21.04 30.41
CA THR A 305 -13.14 20.55 30.61
C THR A 305 -14.02 21.09 29.47
N PHE A 306 -14.91 20.23 28.95
CA PHE A 306 -15.94 20.47 27.91
C PHE A 306 -15.64 20.03 26.46
N CYS A 307 -15.64 18.71 26.24
CA CYS A 307 -16.21 18.15 25.01
C CYS A 307 -17.08 16.93 25.37
N ALA A 308 -18.22 17.16 26.04
CA ALA A 308 -19.16 16.12 26.43
C ALA A 308 -20.51 16.32 25.72
N CYS A 309 -20.73 15.59 24.62
CA CYS A 309 -22.06 15.42 24.06
C CYS A 309 -22.82 14.41 24.95
N ARG A 310 -23.68 14.88 25.85
CA ARG A 310 -24.55 14.02 26.69
C ARG A 310 -25.52 13.25 25.78
N ARG A 311 -25.31 11.95 25.60
CA ARG A 311 -26.39 11.01 25.23
C ARG A 311 -27.26 10.80 26.47
N SER A 312 -28.51 11.26 26.43
CA SER A 312 -29.53 10.98 27.43
C SER A 312 -30.04 9.55 27.25
N VAL A 313 -29.51 8.62 28.03
CA VAL A 313 -30.14 7.31 28.24
C VAL A 313 -31.13 7.49 29.38
N GLY A 314 -32.42 7.37 29.05
CA GLY A 314 -33.52 7.48 30.01
C GLY A 314 -33.45 6.37 31.06
N GLN A 315 -33.47 6.79 32.32
CA GLN A 315 -33.71 5.89 33.45
C GLN A 315 -35.02 6.32 34.13
N VAL A 316 -35.94 5.36 34.19
CA VAL A 316 -37.25 5.41 34.82
C VAL A 316 -37.09 5.72 36.31
N SER A 317 -37.83 6.72 36.83
CA SER A 317 -38.38 6.73 38.20
C SER A 317 -39.41 7.86 38.36
N GLN A 318 -40.45 7.55 39.13
CA GLN A 318 -41.68 8.30 39.40
C GLN A 318 -41.45 9.61 40.18
N GLU A 319 -42.22 10.66 39.91
CA GLU A 319 -43.33 11.15 40.77
C GLU A 319 -43.84 12.54 40.35
N LEU A 320 -45.18 12.62 40.33
CA LEU A 320 -46.10 13.75 40.41
C LEU A 320 -45.58 15.15 40.85
N GLN A 321 -45.95 16.21 40.11
CA GLN A 321 -47.03 17.17 40.45
C GLN A 321 -47.08 18.38 39.49
N PHE A 322 -48.29 18.70 39.02
CA PHE A 322 -48.66 19.96 38.36
C PHE A 322 -48.74 21.12 39.38
N PRO A 323 -48.66 22.38 38.93
CA PRO A 323 -49.91 23.13 38.81
C PRO A 323 -50.05 23.98 37.53
N LEU A 324 -51.32 24.12 37.17
CA LEU A 324 -51.89 25.00 36.15
C LEU A 324 -51.76 26.49 36.49
N THR A 325 -51.55 27.33 35.47
CA THR A 325 -52.28 28.61 35.28
C THR A 325 -52.38 28.97 33.79
N MET A 326 -53.62 29.09 33.29
CA MET A 326 -54.07 29.69 32.02
C MET A 326 -53.92 31.23 32.10
N ALA A 327 -53.98 32.12 31.08
CA ALA A 327 -54.43 32.21 29.68
C ALA A 327 -53.82 33.55 29.11
N PRO A 328 -54.19 34.14 27.93
CA PRO A 328 -55.08 33.70 26.85
C PRO A 328 -54.53 33.90 25.40
N ILE A 329 -55.41 33.51 24.47
CA ILE A 329 -55.30 33.41 23.02
C ILE A 329 -55.99 34.61 22.32
N ASP A 330 -55.41 35.07 21.21
CA ASP A 330 -56.04 35.48 19.93
C ASP A 330 -54.91 36.07 19.05
N ARG A 331 -54.76 35.90 17.73
CA ARG A 331 -55.50 35.30 16.61
C ARG A 331 -54.50 35.28 15.43
N CYS A 332 -54.50 34.24 14.61
CA CYS A 332 -54.54 34.35 13.14
C CYS A 332 -54.53 32.94 12.51
N LEU A 333 -55.70 32.56 12.01
CA LEU A 333 -55.98 31.44 11.11
C LEU A 333 -55.74 31.87 9.67
N ALA A 334 -55.09 31.01 8.88
CA ALA A 334 -55.33 30.69 7.47
C ALA A 334 -54.10 29.95 6.93
N SER A 335 -54.13 28.93 6.09
CA SER A 335 -55.21 28.15 5.47
C SER A 335 -54.49 26.95 4.83
N MET A 336 -54.96 25.73 5.10
CA MET A 336 -54.55 24.56 4.33
C MET A 336 -55.26 24.58 2.97
N ALA A 337 -54.52 24.46 1.88
CA ALA A 337 -55.06 24.10 0.58
C ALA A 337 -54.35 22.83 0.09
N ARG A 338 -55.14 21.76 -0.01
CA ARG A 338 -54.86 20.54 -0.77
C ARG A 338 -54.65 20.90 -2.23
N LEU A 339 -53.63 20.36 -2.88
CA LEU A 339 -53.59 20.25 -4.33
C LEU A 339 -53.10 18.87 -4.75
N SER A 340 -53.97 18.24 -5.52
CA SER A 340 -53.94 16.91 -6.11
C SER A 340 -52.75 16.70 -7.05
N LEU A 341 -52.19 15.50 -6.98
CA LEU A 341 -51.30 14.91 -7.98
C LEU A 341 -51.91 14.99 -9.39
N MET A 342 -51.27 15.74 -10.28
CA MET A 342 -51.37 15.52 -11.72
C MET A 342 -50.02 15.04 -12.25
N GLN A 343 -50.06 13.96 -13.03
CA GLN A 343 -48.92 13.35 -13.70
C GLN A 343 -48.27 14.35 -14.67
N ALA A 344 -46.95 14.51 -14.57
CA ALA A 344 -46.18 15.21 -15.60
C ALA A 344 -45.97 14.26 -16.80
N THR A 345 -46.66 14.53 -17.89
CA THR A 345 -46.39 13.91 -19.20
C THR A 345 -45.09 14.46 -19.79
N ARG A 346 -44.22 13.57 -20.27
CA ARG A 346 -42.99 13.88 -21.03
C ARG A 346 -43.30 14.77 -22.26
N PRO A 347 -42.43 15.72 -22.64
CA PRO A 347 -42.49 16.30 -23.98
C PRO A 347 -41.99 15.27 -25.01
N ALA A 348 -42.76 15.10 -26.09
CA ALA A 348 -42.36 14.30 -27.25
C ALA A 348 -41.35 15.06 -28.11
N ILE A 349 -40.36 14.33 -28.62
CA ILE A 349 -39.33 14.79 -29.55
C ILE A 349 -40.00 15.14 -30.89
N PRO A 350 -39.81 16.34 -31.47
CA PRO A 350 -40.25 16.59 -32.84
C PRO A 350 -39.27 15.95 -33.84
N SER A 351 -39.75 14.93 -34.56
CA SER A 351 -39.09 14.40 -35.76
C SER A 351 -39.34 15.35 -36.95
N ILE A 352 -38.30 16.06 -37.40
CA ILE A 352 -38.35 16.85 -38.64
C ILE A 352 -38.06 15.92 -39.83
N PRO A 353 -38.88 15.95 -40.91
CA PRO A 353 -38.71 15.08 -42.08
C PRO A 353 -37.50 15.44 -42.94
N ARG A 354 -36.89 14.39 -43.49
CA ARG A 354 -35.58 14.36 -44.15
C ARG A 354 -35.62 14.80 -45.63
N PHE A 355 -36.27 15.91 -45.96
CA PHE A 355 -36.45 16.33 -47.37
C PHE A 355 -36.14 17.80 -47.71
N LEU A 356 -35.50 18.56 -46.83
CA LEU A 356 -34.98 19.89 -47.16
C LEU A 356 -33.60 20.11 -46.52
N ALA A 357 -32.58 19.49 -47.11
CA ALA A 357 -31.18 19.86 -46.87
C ALA A 357 -30.74 20.78 -48.02
N PRO A 358 -30.61 22.11 -47.82
CA PRO A 358 -29.83 22.92 -48.74
C PRO A 358 -28.36 22.52 -48.59
N ALA A 359 -27.66 22.39 -49.72
CA ALA A 359 -26.25 22.07 -49.77
C ALA A 359 -25.44 23.08 -48.94
N ALA A 360 -24.99 22.64 -47.75
CA ALA A 360 -24.10 23.44 -46.93
C ALA A 360 -22.73 23.47 -47.62
N VAL A 361 -22.43 24.62 -48.23
CA VAL A 361 -21.08 25.07 -48.52
C VAL A 361 -20.20 24.77 -47.32
N GLN A 362 -19.14 23.99 -47.52
CA GLN A 362 -18.08 23.78 -46.55
C GLN A 362 -17.41 25.13 -46.26
N THR A 363 -17.97 25.88 -45.33
CA THR A 363 -17.21 26.89 -44.62
C THR A 363 -16.21 26.12 -43.77
N ARG A 364 -14.95 26.17 -44.18
CA ARG A 364 -13.80 25.80 -43.36
C ARG A 364 -13.82 26.70 -42.11
N GLN A 365 -14.58 26.30 -41.10
CA GLN A 365 -14.36 26.81 -39.76
C GLN A 365 -12.99 26.28 -39.35
N ALA A 366 -12.01 27.18 -39.31
CA ALA A 366 -10.74 26.91 -38.68
C ALA A 366 -11.05 26.45 -37.26
N SER A 367 -10.90 25.14 -37.02
CA SER A 367 -10.84 24.60 -35.69
C SER A 367 -9.80 25.42 -34.94
N VAL A 368 -10.22 26.20 -33.95
CA VAL A 368 -9.29 26.69 -32.94
C VAL A 368 -8.82 25.43 -32.23
N VAL A 369 -7.74 24.85 -32.76
CA VAL A 369 -6.92 23.89 -32.03
C VAL A 369 -6.53 24.64 -30.78
N ARG A 370 -7.19 24.31 -29.67
CA ARG A 370 -6.68 24.65 -28.34
C ARG A 370 -5.37 23.91 -28.28
N ILE A 371 -4.28 24.57 -28.68
CA ILE A 371 -2.93 24.10 -28.44
C ILE A 371 -2.89 24.01 -26.92
N LYS A 372 -3.11 22.81 -26.37
CA LYS A 372 -2.72 22.51 -25.00
C LYS A 372 -1.27 22.94 -24.96
N LYS A 373 -0.96 24.07 -24.30
CA LYS A 373 0.44 24.43 -24.04
C LYS A 373 1.04 23.16 -23.50
N ALA A 374 1.98 22.57 -24.25
CA ALA A 374 2.60 21.32 -23.85
C ALA A 374 3.05 21.53 -22.41
N LYS A 375 2.51 20.75 -21.45
CA LYS A 375 2.97 20.81 -20.07
C LYS A 375 4.48 20.73 -20.16
N LYS A 376 5.19 21.79 -19.79
CA LYS A 376 6.65 21.88 -19.85
C LYS A 376 7.14 20.60 -19.17
N LYS A 377 7.69 19.64 -19.93
CA LYS A 377 8.19 18.37 -19.35
C LYS A 377 9.14 18.81 -18.24
N ARG A 378 8.82 18.49 -16.98
CA ARG A 378 9.70 18.81 -15.86
C ARG A 378 11.04 18.18 -16.20
N THR A 379 12.09 19.00 -16.30
CA THR A 379 13.43 18.53 -16.61
C THR A 379 13.85 17.64 -15.44
N ILE A 380 13.96 16.33 -15.70
CA ILE A 380 14.46 15.39 -14.71
C ILE A 380 15.95 15.70 -14.55
N PRO A 381 16.43 16.00 -13.33
CA PRO A 381 17.85 16.23 -13.11
C PRO A 381 18.67 15.02 -13.57
N LYS A 382 19.80 15.28 -14.23
CA LYS A 382 20.73 14.24 -14.71
C LYS A 382 21.22 13.35 -13.56
N ASP A 383 21.40 13.95 -12.38
CA ASP A 383 21.93 13.29 -11.20
C ASP A 383 20.83 12.87 -10.22
N PHE A 384 21.15 11.92 -9.35
CA PHE A 384 20.32 11.63 -8.19
C PHE A 384 20.28 12.81 -7.23
N LYS A 385 19.17 12.99 -6.52
CA LYS A 385 19.02 14.07 -5.52
C LYS A 385 20.06 13.85 -4.42
N ARG A 386 20.88 14.86 -4.15
CA ARG A 386 21.90 14.84 -3.11
C ARG A 386 21.49 15.77 -1.98
N PHE A 387 21.69 15.32 -0.76
CA PHE A 387 21.50 16.14 0.43
C PHE A 387 22.86 16.59 0.96
N ASN A 388 22.96 17.86 1.35
CA ASN A 388 24.18 18.39 1.96
C ASN A 388 24.30 17.83 3.37
N LEU A 389 25.32 17.00 3.60
CA LEU A 389 25.56 16.35 4.89
C LEU A 389 25.86 17.37 6.01
N SER A 390 26.49 18.50 5.67
CA SER A 390 26.83 19.57 6.62
C SER A 390 25.65 20.41 7.09
N LYS A 391 24.50 20.36 6.39
CA LYS A 391 23.29 21.12 6.71
C LYS A 391 22.17 20.25 7.28
N ARG A 392 22.46 18.99 7.62
CA ARG A 392 21.48 18.09 8.21
C ARG A 392 21.38 18.34 9.70
N ASP A 393 20.16 18.35 10.22
CA ASP A 393 19.85 18.33 11.66
C ASP A 393 20.15 16.96 12.31
N PHE A 394 20.71 16.00 11.55
CA PHE A 394 20.95 14.62 12.01
C PHE A 394 22.44 14.38 12.27
N PRO A 395 22.82 13.93 13.48
CA PRO A 395 24.21 13.65 13.82
C PRO A 395 24.78 12.45 13.04
N GLN A 396 26.10 12.46 12.81
CA GLN A 396 26.84 11.30 12.31
C GLN A 396 27.46 10.57 13.48
N PHE A 397 27.40 9.24 13.44
CA PHE A 397 27.82 8.37 14.54
C PHE A 397 29.17 7.74 14.23
N SER A 398 29.98 7.49 15.27
CA SER A 398 31.12 6.57 15.14
C SER A 398 30.66 5.13 15.01
N LEU A 399 31.53 4.24 14.53
CA LEU A 399 31.16 2.83 14.35
C LEU A 399 30.73 2.17 15.67
N CYS A 400 31.46 2.44 16.77
CA CYS A 400 31.14 1.88 18.09
C CYS A 400 29.78 2.39 18.60
N GLU A 401 29.51 3.68 18.48
CA GLU A 401 28.24 4.28 18.91
C GLU A 401 27.06 3.75 18.08
N ALA A 402 27.22 3.68 16.76
CA ALA A 402 26.22 3.10 15.87
C ALA A 402 25.92 1.63 16.22
N MET A 403 26.96 0.83 16.49
CA MET A 403 26.79 -0.57 16.92
C MET A 403 26.08 -0.68 18.26
N ARG A 404 26.38 0.21 19.22
CA ARG A 404 25.70 0.25 20.52
C ARG A 404 24.20 0.49 20.36
N VAL A 405 23.82 1.50 19.57
CA VAL A 405 22.41 1.83 19.31
C VAL A 405 21.71 0.67 18.60
N LEU A 406 22.32 0.14 17.54
CA LEU A 406 21.72 -0.94 16.75
C LEU A 406 21.53 -2.22 17.58
N ARG A 407 22.47 -2.57 18.45
CA ARG A 407 22.33 -3.74 19.35
C ARG A 407 21.24 -3.55 20.40
N ALA A 408 21.07 -2.32 20.90
CA ALA A 408 19.98 -2.02 21.82
C ALA A 408 18.60 -2.20 21.16
N VAL A 409 18.50 -1.89 19.86
CA VAL A 409 17.26 -2.09 19.08
C VAL A 409 16.99 -3.58 18.83
N GLU A 410 18.02 -4.37 18.55
CA GLU A 410 17.91 -5.80 18.22
C GLU A 410 17.92 -6.71 19.46
N VAL A 411 17.58 -6.19 20.63
CA VAL A 411 17.58 -6.96 21.88
C VAL A 411 16.61 -8.15 21.80
N GLY A 412 17.06 -9.32 22.22
CA GLY A 412 16.26 -10.56 22.20
C GLY A 412 16.22 -11.28 20.86
N GLN A 413 16.92 -10.79 19.82
CA GLN A 413 17.01 -11.48 18.53
C GLN A 413 18.20 -12.46 18.48
N PRO A 414 18.10 -13.58 17.72
CA PRO A 414 19.22 -14.50 17.56
C PRO A 414 20.42 -13.82 16.85
N PRO A 415 21.63 -13.83 17.44
CA PRO A 415 22.75 -13.05 16.93
C PRO A 415 23.28 -13.50 15.56
N ALA A 416 23.04 -14.76 15.18
CA ALA A 416 23.39 -15.31 13.88
C ALA A 416 22.34 -14.97 12.78
N SER A 417 21.11 -14.64 13.17
CA SER A 417 20.02 -14.34 12.23
C SER A 417 20.06 -12.88 11.78
N VAL A 418 20.26 -11.96 12.72
CA VAL A 418 20.30 -10.51 12.45
C VAL A 418 21.63 -10.13 11.82
N LYS A 419 21.56 -9.38 10.71
CA LYS A 419 22.71 -8.95 9.93
C LYS A 419 22.85 -7.43 9.95
N TYR A 420 24.09 -6.96 9.99
CA TYR A 420 24.43 -5.58 9.68
C TYR A 420 24.46 -5.39 8.17
N GLU A 421 23.75 -4.38 7.68
CA GLU A 421 23.77 -3.96 6.29
C GLU A 421 24.33 -2.55 6.14
N VAL A 422 25.05 -2.32 5.04
CA VAL A 422 25.62 -1.00 4.72
C VAL A 422 24.99 -0.49 3.44
N HIS A 423 24.51 0.76 3.49
CA HIS A 423 24.02 1.50 2.35
C HIS A 423 25.03 2.59 1.98
N ILE A 424 25.67 2.41 0.81
CA ILE A 424 26.67 3.34 0.28
C ILE A 424 25.99 4.16 -0.80
N ASN A 425 25.73 5.43 -0.50
CA ASN A 425 25.18 6.39 -1.44
C ASN A 425 26.32 6.90 -2.34
N LEU A 426 26.18 6.72 -3.65
CA LEU A 426 27.13 7.18 -4.65
C LEU A 426 26.63 8.47 -5.31
N LYS A 427 27.54 9.41 -5.52
CA LYS A 427 27.33 10.51 -6.47
C LYS A 427 27.46 9.94 -7.87
N THR A 428 26.32 9.75 -8.52
CA THR A 428 26.29 9.27 -9.90
C THR A 428 25.16 9.93 -10.69
N ALA A 429 25.26 9.85 -12.02
CA ALA A 429 24.20 10.24 -12.94
C ALA A 429 23.17 9.10 -13.08
N ARG A 430 21.90 9.43 -13.31
CA ARG A 430 20.81 8.45 -13.47
C ARG A 430 21.00 7.50 -14.66
N ASN A 431 21.62 8.00 -15.73
CA ASN A 431 21.88 7.26 -16.96
C ASN A 431 23.34 6.76 -17.05
N GLY A 432 24.04 6.65 -15.91
CA GLY A 432 25.41 6.17 -15.85
C GLY A 432 25.52 4.63 -15.92
N PRO A 433 26.72 4.09 -16.20
CA PRO A 433 27.00 2.67 -16.01
C PRO A 433 26.73 2.27 -14.56
N VAL A 434 26.45 1.00 -14.27
CA VAL A 434 26.10 0.51 -12.92
C VAL A 434 27.21 -0.37 -12.38
N ILE A 435 27.62 -0.17 -11.11
CA ILE A 435 28.59 -1.06 -10.45
C ILE A 435 27.93 -2.40 -10.14
N ARG A 436 28.51 -3.50 -10.64
CA ARG A 436 28.12 -4.87 -10.30
C ARG A 436 29.38 -5.71 -10.17
N ASN A 437 29.70 -6.12 -8.95
CA ASN A 437 30.83 -7.01 -8.70
C ASN A 437 30.61 -7.85 -7.44
N SER A 438 31.62 -8.63 -7.10
CA SER A 438 31.71 -9.44 -5.90
C SER A 438 32.91 -9.02 -5.05
N VAL A 439 32.79 -9.14 -3.73
CA VAL A 439 33.89 -8.88 -2.80
C VAL A 439 33.97 -10.00 -1.77
N ARG A 440 35.17 -10.50 -1.55
CA ARG A 440 35.45 -11.43 -0.46
C ARG A 440 35.72 -10.65 0.82
N LEU A 441 34.90 -10.88 1.83
CA LEU A 441 35.05 -10.24 3.14
C LEU A 441 36.05 -11.02 4.00
N PRO A 442 36.92 -10.33 4.78
CA PRO A 442 37.78 -10.98 5.78
C PRO A 442 37.00 -11.83 6.79
N HIS A 443 35.82 -11.37 7.20
CA HIS A 443 34.90 -12.09 8.07
C HIS A 443 33.60 -12.41 7.30
N PRO A 444 33.29 -13.69 7.06
CA PRO A 444 32.19 -14.10 6.17
C PRO A 444 30.81 -14.01 6.85
N VAL A 445 29.87 -13.31 6.21
CA VAL A 445 28.53 -13.03 6.74
C VAL A 445 27.55 -14.19 6.52
N GLN A 446 27.76 -14.97 5.45
CA GLN A 446 26.94 -16.12 5.06
C GLN A 446 27.76 -17.40 5.20
N SER A 447 27.07 -18.55 5.27
CA SER A 447 27.70 -19.86 5.12
C SER A 447 28.36 -19.97 3.75
N ASP A 448 29.38 -20.82 3.65
CA ASP A 448 30.04 -21.10 2.39
C ASP A 448 29.03 -21.57 1.34
N TRP A 449 29.10 -20.98 0.15
CA TRP A 449 28.21 -21.30 -0.96
C TRP A 449 28.47 -22.71 -1.49
N GLN A 450 27.39 -23.41 -1.80
CA GLN A 450 27.47 -24.67 -2.52
C GLN A 450 27.75 -24.38 -4.00
N ILE A 451 28.91 -24.79 -4.50
CA ILE A 451 29.35 -24.50 -5.87
C ILE A 451 29.19 -25.75 -6.74
N ALA A 452 28.56 -25.57 -7.90
CA ALA A 452 28.54 -26.55 -8.98
C ALA A 452 29.39 -26.10 -10.17
N VAL A 453 30.02 -27.05 -10.84
CA VAL A 453 30.94 -26.80 -11.95
C VAL A 453 30.46 -27.54 -13.21
N VAL A 454 30.23 -26.77 -14.28
CA VAL A 454 30.00 -27.31 -15.63
C VAL A 454 31.35 -27.49 -16.32
N CYS A 455 31.73 -28.74 -16.54
CA CYS A 455 32.93 -29.11 -17.28
C CYS A 455 32.72 -30.46 -17.98
N PRO A 456 33.54 -30.79 -19.01
CA PRO A 456 33.41 -32.05 -19.72
C PRO A 456 33.55 -33.24 -18.76
N GLU A 457 32.65 -34.21 -18.90
CA GLU A 457 32.60 -35.38 -18.03
C GLU A 457 33.90 -36.20 -18.13
N GLY A 458 34.42 -36.65 -16.99
CA GLY A 458 35.67 -37.44 -16.93
C GLY A 458 36.97 -36.68 -17.19
N SER A 459 36.93 -35.35 -17.36
CA SER A 459 38.13 -34.53 -17.55
C SER A 459 38.95 -34.34 -16.26
N GLU A 460 40.24 -34.00 -16.40
CA GLU A 460 41.11 -33.64 -15.26
C GLU A 460 40.53 -32.46 -14.45
N ILE A 461 39.85 -31.54 -15.14
CA ILE A 461 39.18 -30.38 -14.54
C ILE A 461 38.06 -30.82 -13.61
N ALA A 462 37.31 -31.86 -13.99
CA ALA A 462 36.24 -32.40 -13.16
C ALA A 462 36.77 -33.02 -11.87
N GLN A 463 37.90 -33.73 -11.96
CA GLN A 463 38.58 -34.29 -10.78
C GLN A 463 39.12 -33.20 -9.86
N GLN A 464 39.73 -32.16 -10.43
CA GLN A 464 40.23 -31.00 -9.68
C GLN A 464 39.11 -30.22 -8.98
N ALA A 465 37.97 -30.02 -9.65
CA ALA A 465 36.80 -29.36 -9.07
C ALA A 465 36.20 -30.17 -7.91
N THR A 466 36.09 -31.50 -8.08
CA THR A 466 35.60 -32.40 -7.03
C THR A 466 36.56 -32.40 -5.82
N ALA A 467 37.87 -32.46 -6.07
CA ALA A 467 38.87 -32.35 -5.01
C ALA A 467 38.88 -30.99 -4.30
N ALA A 468 38.48 -29.92 -5.01
CA ALA A 468 38.31 -28.58 -4.45
C ALA A 468 37.00 -28.39 -3.66
N GLY A 469 36.12 -29.40 -3.60
CA GLY A 469 34.89 -29.39 -2.83
C GLY A 469 33.63 -28.93 -3.60
N ALA A 470 33.61 -29.07 -4.93
CA ALA A 470 32.39 -28.84 -5.71
C ALA A 470 31.31 -29.89 -5.37
N VAL A 471 30.07 -29.44 -5.17
CA VAL A 471 28.93 -30.29 -4.78
C VAL A 471 28.44 -31.13 -5.96
N ALA A 472 28.47 -30.57 -7.16
CA ALA A 472 28.12 -31.26 -8.39
C ALA A 472 29.05 -30.82 -9.52
N VAL A 473 29.50 -31.80 -10.31
CA VAL A 473 30.44 -31.59 -11.41
C VAL A 473 29.99 -32.44 -12.59
N GLY A 474 29.83 -31.83 -13.77
CA GLY A 474 29.43 -32.56 -14.98
C GLY A 474 28.83 -31.64 -16.04
N GLU A 475 28.62 -32.19 -17.23
CA GLU A 475 28.04 -31.47 -18.36
C GLU A 475 26.58 -31.89 -18.55
N GLU A 476 26.31 -33.03 -19.19
CA GLU A 476 24.95 -33.48 -19.47
C GLU A 476 24.20 -33.94 -18.22
N THR A 477 24.88 -34.65 -17.31
CA THR A 477 24.31 -35.07 -16.00
C THR A 477 23.79 -33.88 -15.19
N LEU A 478 24.55 -32.78 -15.17
CA LEU A 478 24.16 -31.56 -14.46
C LEU A 478 23.05 -30.80 -15.20
N PHE A 479 23.05 -30.81 -16.54
CA PHE A 479 21.98 -30.20 -17.32
C PHE A 479 20.63 -30.90 -17.11
N GLU A 480 20.61 -32.23 -17.01
CA GLU A 480 19.41 -32.99 -16.69
C GLU A 480 18.87 -32.66 -15.30
N ALA A 481 19.73 -32.61 -14.28
CA ALA A 481 19.34 -32.22 -12.93
C ALA A 481 18.74 -30.80 -12.89
N ILE A 482 19.32 -29.86 -13.63
CA ILE A 482 18.81 -28.48 -13.74
C ILE A 482 17.45 -28.44 -14.48
N ARG A 483 17.25 -29.25 -15.52
CA ARG A 483 15.95 -29.34 -16.23
C ARG A 483 14.85 -29.90 -15.33
N GLN A 484 15.19 -30.81 -14.44
CA GLN A 484 14.29 -31.37 -13.43
C GLN A 484 14.10 -30.44 -12.21
N GLU A 485 14.70 -29.24 -12.25
CA GLU A 485 14.67 -28.24 -11.17
C GLU A 485 15.29 -28.69 -9.83
N ASN A 486 16.06 -29.78 -9.84
CA ASN A 486 16.79 -30.28 -8.67
C ASN A 486 18.12 -29.51 -8.50
N ILE A 487 18.03 -28.30 -7.95
CA ILE A 487 19.18 -27.38 -7.80
C ILE A 487 19.54 -27.26 -6.31
N ASN A 488 20.64 -27.92 -5.93
CA ASN A 488 21.20 -27.92 -4.58
C ASN A 488 22.52 -27.14 -4.51
N PHE A 489 22.65 -26.06 -5.29
CA PHE A 489 23.85 -25.23 -5.33
C PHE A 489 23.49 -23.74 -5.48
N ASP A 490 24.31 -22.88 -4.90
CA ASP A 490 24.13 -21.42 -4.86
C ASP A 490 24.87 -20.70 -5.98
N ARG A 491 25.91 -21.32 -6.55
CA ARG A 491 26.70 -20.73 -7.66
C ARG A 491 27.10 -21.77 -8.68
N LEU A 492 26.95 -21.43 -9.95
CA LEU A 492 27.34 -22.24 -11.09
C LEU A 492 28.55 -21.62 -11.80
N ILE A 493 29.64 -22.36 -11.88
CA ILE A 493 30.84 -21.99 -12.64
C ILE A 493 30.91 -22.86 -13.88
N CYS A 494 31.26 -22.28 -15.03
CA CYS A 494 31.40 -23.00 -16.28
C CYS A 494 32.83 -22.89 -16.79
N HIS A 495 33.42 -24.02 -17.17
CA HIS A 495 34.68 -24.00 -17.90
C HIS A 495 34.46 -23.53 -19.35
N GLU A 496 35.43 -22.84 -19.95
CA GLU A 496 35.34 -22.30 -21.31
C GLU A 496 35.02 -23.35 -22.38
N SER A 497 35.51 -24.59 -22.21
CA SER A 497 35.24 -25.68 -23.15
C SER A 497 33.76 -26.04 -23.25
N SER A 498 33.02 -25.90 -22.15
CA SER A 498 31.60 -26.31 -22.03
C SER A 498 30.62 -25.14 -22.21
N GLU A 499 31.11 -23.94 -22.52
CA GLU A 499 30.26 -22.75 -22.78
C GLU A 499 29.30 -23.00 -23.97
N LYS A 500 29.76 -23.70 -25.01
CA LYS A 500 28.95 -24.02 -26.18
C LYS A 500 27.82 -25.03 -25.86
N ALA A 501 28.12 -26.03 -25.05
CA ALA A 501 27.14 -27.03 -24.63
C ALA A 501 26.06 -26.41 -23.74
N LEU A 502 26.46 -25.54 -22.79
CA LEU A 502 25.54 -24.80 -21.93
C LEU A 502 24.52 -23.96 -22.73
N ASN A 503 24.99 -23.27 -23.78
CA ASN A 503 24.12 -22.47 -24.65
C ASN A 503 23.16 -23.34 -25.46
N LYS A 504 23.62 -24.52 -25.92
CA LYS A 504 22.79 -25.50 -26.64
C LYS A 504 21.74 -26.14 -25.74
N ALA A 505 22.03 -26.32 -24.46
CA ALA A 505 21.16 -26.99 -23.49
C ALA A 505 19.88 -26.21 -23.15
N GLY A 506 19.82 -24.90 -23.45
CA GLY A 506 18.59 -24.10 -23.32
C GLY A 506 18.16 -23.79 -21.88
N LEU A 507 19.09 -23.83 -20.91
CA LEU A 507 18.79 -23.73 -19.47
C LEU A 507 18.50 -22.29 -18.97
N GLY A 508 18.56 -21.30 -19.85
CA GLY A 508 18.37 -19.89 -19.49
C GLY A 508 17.01 -19.58 -18.86
N LYS A 509 15.95 -20.34 -19.20
CA LYS A 509 14.62 -20.17 -18.60
C LYS A 509 14.59 -20.53 -17.11
N VAL A 510 15.40 -21.51 -16.68
CA VAL A 510 15.45 -21.99 -15.29
C VAL A 510 16.51 -21.23 -14.48
N LEU A 511 17.73 -21.10 -15.03
CA LEU A 511 18.85 -20.44 -14.34
C LEU A 511 18.77 -18.91 -14.34
N GLY A 512 18.09 -18.32 -15.33
CA GLY A 512 17.97 -16.87 -15.50
C GLY A 512 17.24 -16.19 -14.34
N PRO A 513 16.01 -16.61 -13.99
CA PRO A 513 15.26 -16.06 -12.85
C PRO A 513 16.00 -16.22 -11.51
N LYS A 514 16.74 -17.33 -11.34
CA LYS A 514 17.54 -17.61 -10.14
C LYS A 514 18.87 -16.87 -10.09
N GLY A 515 19.28 -16.19 -11.16
CA GLY A 515 20.54 -15.45 -11.22
C GLY A 515 21.79 -16.34 -11.30
N LEU A 516 21.63 -17.64 -11.56
CA LEU A 516 22.71 -18.64 -11.56
C LEU A 516 23.37 -18.81 -12.93
N MET A 517 22.87 -18.15 -13.97
CA MET A 517 23.37 -18.31 -15.34
C MET A 517 24.84 -17.83 -15.48
N PRO A 518 25.79 -18.71 -15.86
CA PRO A 518 27.17 -18.34 -16.07
C PRO A 518 27.34 -17.34 -17.23
N SER A 519 28.25 -16.37 -17.06
CA SER A 519 28.60 -15.43 -18.15
C SER A 519 30.01 -14.87 -17.98
N LYS A 520 30.66 -14.55 -19.10
CA LYS A 520 31.98 -13.86 -19.12
C LYS A 520 31.95 -12.53 -18.38
N ARG A 521 30.84 -11.78 -18.51
CA ARG A 521 30.61 -10.53 -17.77
C ARG A 521 30.58 -10.72 -16.25
N THR A 522 30.06 -11.84 -15.78
CA THR A 522 30.00 -12.16 -14.34
C THR A 522 31.24 -12.94 -13.87
N ARG A 523 32.23 -13.14 -14.76
CA ARG A 523 33.49 -13.88 -14.49
C ARG A 523 33.27 -15.32 -13.99
N THR A 524 32.14 -15.92 -14.33
CA THR A 524 31.79 -17.30 -13.99
C THR A 524 32.02 -18.28 -15.14
N VAL A 525 32.41 -17.77 -16.32
CA VAL A 525 32.98 -18.57 -17.41
C VAL A 525 34.49 -18.34 -17.38
N VAL A 526 35.26 -19.37 -17.04
CA VAL A 526 36.70 -19.27 -16.74
C VAL A 526 37.49 -20.46 -17.27
N ALA A 527 38.77 -20.25 -17.58
CA ALA A 527 39.71 -21.33 -17.85
C ALA A 527 40.17 -22.04 -16.56
N ASP A 528 40.48 -21.28 -15.51
CA ASP A 528 40.90 -21.85 -14.20
C ASP A 528 39.72 -21.92 -13.23
N VAL A 529 39.14 -23.12 -13.14
CA VAL A 529 37.98 -23.40 -12.28
C VAL A 529 38.34 -23.35 -10.80
N VAL A 530 39.47 -23.92 -10.39
CA VAL A 530 39.83 -24.04 -8.96
C VAL A 530 40.08 -22.66 -8.35
N ARG A 531 40.76 -21.78 -9.07
CA ARG A 531 40.94 -20.40 -8.63
C ARG A 531 39.60 -19.66 -8.51
N SER A 532 38.74 -19.80 -9.52
CA SER A 532 37.41 -19.17 -9.51
C SER A 532 36.53 -19.69 -8.37
N MET A 533 36.63 -20.99 -8.04
CA MET A 533 35.95 -21.57 -6.87
C MET A 533 36.44 -20.94 -5.57
N ARG A 534 37.76 -20.79 -5.39
CA ARG A 534 38.34 -20.15 -4.19
C ARG A 534 37.99 -18.67 -4.06
N ASP A 535 37.92 -17.97 -5.19
CA ASP A 535 37.55 -16.55 -5.23
C ASP A 535 36.04 -16.37 -5.01
N SER A 536 35.24 -17.34 -5.46
CA SER A 536 33.78 -17.37 -5.28
C SER A 536 33.35 -17.81 -3.89
N ALA A 537 34.13 -18.67 -3.24
CA ALA A 537 33.86 -19.15 -1.88
C ALA A 537 33.89 -17.98 -0.89
N GLY A 538 32.74 -17.70 -0.27
CA GLY A 538 32.57 -16.62 0.70
C GLY A 538 32.60 -15.20 0.10
N ALA A 539 32.53 -15.06 -1.22
CA ALA A 539 32.33 -13.77 -1.86
C ALA A 539 30.89 -13.29 -1.69
N ALA A 540 30.68 -12.00 -1.45
CA ALA A 540 29.36 -11.39 -1.45
C ALA A 540 29.18 -10.57 -2.72
N ASP A 541 28.08 -10.82 -3.44
CA ASP A 541 27.72 -10.05 -4.63
C ASP A 541 27.01 -8.76 -4.23
N TYR A 542 27.39 -7.65 -4.85
CA TYR A 542 26.69 -6.37 -4.69
C TYR A 542 26.41 -5.72 -6.04
N ARG A 543 25.27 -5.02 -6.10
CA ARG A 543 24.82 -4.31 -7.29
C ARG A 543 24.29 -2.94 -6.88
N GLU A 544 24.78 -1.92 -7.56
CA GLU A 544 24.25 -0.58 -7.45
C GLU A 544 22.82 -0.52 -8.02
N ARG A 545 21.90 0.04 -7.24
CA ARG A 545 20.53 0.35 -7.65
C ARG A 545 20.22 1.79 -7.26
N GLN A 546 19.78 2.59 -8.24
CA GLN A 546 19.38 3.99 -8.01
C GLN A 546 20.48 4.84 -7.31
N GLY A 547 21.75 4.58 -7.62
CA GLY A 547 22.89 5.28 -6.99
C GLY A 547 23.23 4.81 -5.57
N VAL A 548 22.67 3.70 -5.11
CA VAL A 548 22.96 3.12 -3.78
C VAL A 548 23.43 1.67 -3.92
N ILE A 549 24.52 1.33 -3.25
CA ILE A 549 24.97 -0.07 -3.08
C ILE A 549 24.51 -0.52 -1.69
N ARG A 550 23.81 -1.66 -1.63
CA ARG A 550 23.35 -2.28 -0.38
C ARG A 550 23.96 -3.67 -0.27
N MET A 551 24.58 -3.97 0.87
CA MET A 551 25.21 -5.26 1.11
C MET A 551 25.24 -5.58 2.61
N ALA A 552 24.99 -6.84 2.96
CA ALA A 552 25.21 -7.34 4.31
C ALA A 552 26.73 -7.45 4.57
N ILE A 553 27.20 -6.89 5.68
CA ILE A 553 28.62 -6.73 5.99
C ILE A 553 29.05 -7.48 7.26
N GLY A 554 28.11 -7.90 8.11
CA GLY A 554 28.37 -8.60 9.36
C GLY A 554 27.12 -9.22 9.96
N GLN A 555 27.30 -10.02 11.01
CA GLN A 555 26.22 -10.50 11.88
C GLN A 555 26.20 -9.72 13.18
N LEU A 556 25.09 -9.73 13.91
CA LEU A 556 24.92 -8.98 15.17
C LEU A 556 26.05 -9.28 16.17
N GLY A 557 26.52 -10.54 16.18
CA GLY A 557 27.61 -11.00 17.05
C GLY A 557 29.03 -10.58 16.68
N TYR A 558 29.22 -9.79 15.61
CA TYR A 558 30.55 -9.37 15.20
C TYR A 558 31.12 -8.30 16.12
N THR A 559 32.44 -8.36 16.34
CA THR A 559 33.15 -7.31 17.08
C THR A 559 33.31 -6.04 16.22
N PRO A 560 33.49 -4.86 16.85
CA PRO A 560 33.70 -3.62 16.10
C PRO A 560 34.90 -3.67 15.14
N ASP A 561 35.97 -4.38 15.51
CA ASP A 561 37.14 -4.54 14.66
C ASP A 561 36.89 -5.43 13.43
N GLN A 562 36.13 -6.52 13.61
CA GLN A 562 35.71 -7.37 12.50
C GLN A 562 34.85 -6.60 11.51
N LEU A 563 33.86 -5.84 12.03
CA LEU A 563 32.96 -5.05 11.21
C LEU A 563 33.72 -3.94 10.46
N LYS A 564 34.65 -3.26 11.14
CA LYS A 564 35.53 -2.26 10.54
C LYS A 564 36.38 -2.84 9.41
N ALA A 565 36.99 -4.01 9.61
CA ALA A 565 37.81 -4.67 8.60
C ALA A 565 36.99 -4.95 7.34
N ASN A 566 35.78 -5.48 7.50
CA ASN A 566 34.87 -5.75 6.39
C ASN A 566 34.46 -4.46 5.65
N ILE A 567 34.03 -3.42 6.38
CA ILE A 567 33.64 -2.13 5.80
C ILE A 567 34.82 -1.49 5.03
N LYS A 568 36.04 -1.57 5.57
CA LYS A 568 37.24 -1.03 4.92
C LYS A 568 37.52 -1.72 3.59
N VAL A 569 37.42 -3.05 3.53
CA VAL A 569 37.63 -3.83 2.29
C VAL A 569 36.57 -3.47 1.25
N LEU A 570 35.29 -3.42 1.65
CA LEU A 570 34.19 -3.03 0.78
C LEU A 570 34.38 -1.62 0.20
N LEU A 571 34.67 -0.62 1.04
CA LEU A 571 34.87 0.75 0.59
C LEU A 571 36.07 0.91 -0.33
N THR A 572 37.18 0.22 -0.04
CA THR A 572 38.37 0.24 -0.90
C THR A 572 38.04 -0.35 -2.27
N LYS A 573 37.31 -1.47 -2.31
CA LYS A 573 36.88 -2.13 -3.54
C LYS A 573 35.95 -1.25 -4.38
N ILE A 574 34.92 -0.68 -3.76
CA ILE A 574 33.97 0.22 -4.44
C ILE A 574 34.68 1.46 -4.96
N LYS A 575 35.63 2.04 -4.22
CA LYS A 575 36.43 3.18 -4.69
C LYS A 575 37.28 2.82 -5.91
N SER A 576 37.92 1.64 -5.93
CA SER A 576 38.67 1.20 -7.12
C SER A 576 37.75 1.03 -8.34
N GLU A 577 36.58 0.41 -8.16
CA GLU A 577 35.63 0.18 -9.26
C GLU A 577 34.97 1.45 -9.77
N ALA A 578 34.70 2.39 -8.86
CA ALA A 578 34.18 3.70 -9.20
C ALA A 578 35.16 4.49 -10.09
N SER A 579 36.47 4.30 -9.89
CA SER A 579 37.52 4.88 -10.75
C SER A 579 37.70 4.14 -12.07
N GLU A 580 37.53 2.80 -12.10
CA GLU A 580 37.78 1.96 -13.28
C GLU A 580 36.62 1.96 -14.30
N ILE A 581 35.39 2.27 -13.89
CA ILE A 581 34.19 2.04 -14.71
C ILE A 581 34.13 2.89 -15.99
N SER A 582 34.53 4.17 -15.92
CA SER A 582 34.51 5.07 -17.08
C SER A 582 35.21 6.39 -16.76
N GLU A 583 36.09 6.84 -17.65
CA GLU A 583 36.81 8.12 -17.53
C GLU A 583 35.87 9.34 -17.57
N ASP A 584 34.74 9.25 -18.29
CA ASP A 584 33.79 10.35 -18.49
C ASP A 584 32.78 10.54 -17.33
N VAL A 585 32.55 9.51 -16.51
CA VAL A 585 31.55 9.53 -15.42
C VAL A 585 32.21 9.15 -14.11
N SER A 586 32.64 10.16 -13.36
CA SER A 586 33.17 9.96 -12.02
C SER A 586 32.06 9.58 -11.04
N LYS A 587 32.29 8.48 -10.32
CA LYS A 587 31.47 8.07 -9.18
C LYS A 587 32.24 8.31 -7.90
N GLU A 588 31.59 8.94 -6.94
CA GLU A 588 32.18 9.18 -5.62
C GLU A 588 31.26 8.64 -4.53
N VAL A 589 31.84 8.20 -3.42
CA VAL A 589 31.06 7.88 -2.23
C VAL A 589 30.58 9.19 -1.59
N HIS A 590 29.26 9.37 -1.48
CA HIS A 590 28.64 10.52 -0.83
C HIS A 590 28.44 10.29 0.65
N GLU A 591 27.80 9.17 1.03
CA GLU A 591 27.41 8.86 2.40
C GLU A 591 27.43 7.35 2.61
N VAL A 592 27.79 6.92 3.83
CA VAL A 592 27.76 5.53 4.25
C VAL A 592 26.84 5.42 5.46
N ILE A 593 25.81 4.59 5.34
CA ILE A 593 24.79 4.39 6.37
C ILE A 593 24.86 2.93 6.82
N LEU A 594 24.86 2.69 8.11
CA LEU A 594 24.83 1.37 8.73
C LEU A 594 23.42 1.10 9.29
N SER A 595 22.87 -0.08 9.03
CA SER A 595 21.58 -0.52 9.56
C SER A 595 21.65 -1.98 9.99
N THR A 596 20.64 -2.43 10.73
CA THR A 596 20.37 -3.86 10.99
C THR A 596 19.03 -4.26 10.36
N THR A 597 18.66 -5.54 10.46
CA THR A 597 17.42 -6.09 9.88
C THR A 597 16.15 -5.38 10.36
N HIS A 598 16.08 -4.95 11.62
CA HIS A 598 14.94 -4.24 12.21
C HIS A 598 15.33 -2.84 12.74
N GLY A 599 16.59 -2.45 12.61
CA GLY A 599 17.12 -1.21 13.16
C GLY A 599 17.02 0.00 12.24
N PRO A 600 17.19 1.21 12.79
CA PRO A 600 17.27 2.43 12.01
C PRO A 600 18.59 2.52 11.24
N GLY A 601 18.59 3.26 10.12
CA GLY A 601 19.81 3.57 9.36
C GLY A 601 20.58 4.75 9.98
N LEU A 602 21.79 4.49 10.48
CA LEU A 602 22.66 5.48 11.11
C LEU A 602 23.79 5.91 10.17
N SER A 603 23.95 7.22 9.97
CA SER A 603 25.02 7.79 9.12
C SER A 603 26.37 7.70 9.83
N LEU A 604 27.40 7.20 9.17
CA LEU A 604 28.73 7.00 9.77
C LEU A 604 29.68 8.17 9.50
N ASN A 605 30.42 8.59 10.53
CA ASN A 605 31.43 9.67 10.46
C ASN A 605 32.80 9.20 9.92
N GLY A 606 33.00 7.89 9.75
CA GLY A 606 34.26 7.28 9.28
C GLY A 606 35.31 7.04 10.38
N LYS A 607 35.03 7.42 11.63
CA LYS A 607 35.85 7.11 12.81
C LYS A 607 35.40 5.81 13.45
N LEU A 608 36.34 5.09 14.06
CA LEU A 608 36.01 3.90 14.86
C LEU A 608 35.36 4.29 16.19
N ARG A 609 35.91 5.31 16.85
CA ARG A 609 35.47 5.85 18.14
C ARG A 609 35.52 7.37 18.12
N ASP A 610 34.70 8.02 18.94
CA ASP A 610 34.83 9.44 19.24
C ASP A 610 35.80 9.66 20.40
N ALA A 611 36.46 10.82 20.43
CA ALA A 611 37.56 11.09 21.36
C ALA A 611 37.08 11.33 22.80
N GLU A 612 35.78 11.57 22.99
CA GLU A 612 35.16 12.03 24.23
C GLU A 612 34.32 10.95 24.93
N GLU A 613 34.20 9.74 24.36
CA GLU A 613 33.37 8.66 24.92
C GLU A 613 34.20 7.55 25.61
N GLU A 614 33.72 7.07 26.76
CA GLU A 614 34.31 5.94 27.51
C GLU A 614 34.05 4.56 26.87
N LEU A 615 33.41 4.51 25.69
CA LEU A 615 33.08 3.25 25.01
C LEU A 615 34.32 2.56 24.45
N THR A 616 34.78 1.52 25.13
CA THR A 616 35.85 0.66 24.62
C THR A 616 35.29 -0.42 23.67
N PRO A 617 35.99 -0.74 22.56
CA PRO A 617 35.59 -1.85 21.69
C PRO A 617 35.44 -3.19 22.44
N ALA A 618 36.21 -3.37 23.52
CA ALA A 618 36.13 -4.52 24.40
C ALA A 618 34.76 -4.64 25.11
N ALA A 619 34.17 -3.52 25.53
CA ALA A 619 32.83 -3.51 26.16
C ALA A 619 31.73 -3.96 25.19
N LEU A 620 31.90 -3.73 23.89
CA LEU A 620 30.97 -4.20 22.85
C LEU A 620 31.32 -5.62 22.35
N SER A 621 32.44 -6.20 22.74
CA SER A 621 32.74 -7.60 22.38
C SER A 621 32.11 -8.63 23.34
N SER A 622 31.78 -8.24 24.57
CA SER A 622 31.27 -9.14 25.62
C SER A 622 29.75 -9.19 25.74
N ILE A 623 29.03 -8.23 25.15
CA ILE A 623 27.57 -8.17 25.19
C ILE A 623 27.02 -8.98 24.00
N MET A 624 26.82 -10.27 24.25
CA MET A 624 25.86 -11.15 23.57
C MET A 624 25.19 -12.04 24.59
#